data_AF-A0A968QEM3-F1
#
_entry.id   AF-A0A968QEM3-F1
#
_cell.length_a   1.000
_cell.length_b   1.000
_cell.length_c   1.000
_cell.angle_alpha   90.00
_cell.angle_beta   90.00
_cell.angle_gamma   90.00
#
_symmetry.space_group_name_H-M   'P 1'
#
loop_
_entity.id
_entity.type
_entity.pdbx_description
1 polymer ?
#
loop_
_entity_poly.entity_id
_entity_poly.type
_entity_poly.pdbx_seq_one_letter_code
_entity_poly.pdbx_strand_id
1 'polypeptide(L)'
;MQHNNVLVFASYSASKAALNSITQAARAELLAQNTQVIGVFPGLVDTAMSTGVPLDKVAPIRVAQLALQAVENAIEDVYPDPIAEQVFSELNKPLKTVEKQFAAMLPQSA
;
A
#
# COMPACT_ATOMS: atom_id res chain seq x y z
N MET A 1 12.25 4.20 13.21
CA MET A 1 11.15 3.36 12.69
C MET A 1 10.13 4.27 12.03
N GLN A 2 10.00 4.23 10.71
CA GLN A 2 8.91 4.94 10.01
C GLN A 2 7.62 4.13 10.17
N HIS A 3 6.57 4.76 10.69
CA HIS A 3 5.23 4.17 10.77
C HIS A 3 4.41 4.75 9.61
N ASN A 4 4.51 4.14 8.44
CA ASN A 4 3.75 4.54 7.25
C ASN A 4 2.31 4.02 7.35
N ASN A 5 1.34 4.93 7.47
CA ASN A 5 -0.08 4.60 7.56
C ASN A 5 -0.90 5.51 6.64
N VAL A 6 -1.83 4.95 5.89
CA VAL A 6 -2.78 5.70 5.07
C VAL A 6 -3.97 6.10 5.94
N LEU A 7 -4.22 7.38 6.15
CA LEU A 7 -5.16 7.85 7.19
C LEU A 7 -6.62 7.94 6.72
N VAL A 8 -7.05 7.00 5.88
CA VAL A 8 -8.43 6.83 5.42
C VAL A 8 -8.83 5.38 5.70
N PHE A 9 -10.00 5.13 6.30
CA PHE A 9 -10.39 3.83 6.87
C PHE A 9 -9.45 3.33 8.00
N ALA A 10 -9.42 4.06 9.12
CA ALA A 10 -8.42 3.93 10.18
C ALA A 10 -8.09 2.49 10.63
N SER A 11 -9.09 1.65 10.89
CA SER A 11 -8.86 0.26 11.34
C SER A 11 -8.27 -0.62 10.24
N TYR A 12 -8.78 -0.48 9.01
CA TYR A 12 -8.25 -1.18 7.84
C TYR A 12 -6.79 -0.77 7.60
N SER A 13 -6.50 0.52 7.60
CA SER A 13 -5.15 1.03 7.36
C SER A 13 -4.17 0.65 8.46
N ALA A 14 -4.59 0.68 9.73
CA ALA A 14 -3.77 0.17 10.84
C ALA A 14 -3.41 -1.32 10.63
N SER A 15 -4.37 -2.14 10.19
CA SER A 15 -4.10 -3.56 9.91
C SER A 15 -3.13 -3.76 8.73
N LYS A 16 -3.22 -2.92 7.69
CA LYS A 16 -2.30 -2.96 6.53
C LYS A 16 -0.91 -2.44 6.86
N ALA A 17 -0.79 -1.43 7.73
CA ALA A 17 0.49 -0.97 8.24
C ALA A 17 1.18 -2.06 9.09
N ALA A 18 0.42 -2.78 9.93
CA ALA A 18 0.93 -3.93 10.66
C ALA A 18 1.40 -5.05 9.72
N LEU A 19 0.61 -5.36 8.68
CA LEU A 19 1.00 -6.34 7.64
C LEU A 19 2.30 -5.94 6.92
N ASN A 20 2.49 -4.65 6.62
CA ASN A 20 3.74 -4.17 6.03
C ASN A 20 4.93 -4.38 6.96
N SER A 21 4.76 -4.13 8.26
CA SER A 21 5.80 -4.41 9.26
C SER A 21 6.14 -5.90 9.34
N ILE A 22 5.14 -6.79 9.29
CA ILE A 22 5.33 -8.24 9.25
C ILE A 22 6.06 -8.66 7.97
N THR A 23 5.74 -8.06 6.83
CA THR A 23 6.38 -8.37 5.53
C THR A 23 7.89 -8.05 5.56
N GLN A 24 8.26 -6.90 6.11
CA GLN A 24 9.68 -6.51 6.28
C GLN A 24 10.43 -7.46 7.23
N ALA A 25 9.80 -7.87 8.34
CA ALA A 25 10.38 -8.85 9.26
C ALA A 25 10.57 -10.21 8.59
N ALA A 26 9.55 -10.72 7.89
CA ALA A 26 9.61 -11.99 7.16
C ALA A 26 10.72 -12.00 6.11
N ARG A 27 10.92 -10.89 5.40
CA ARG A 27 12.02 -10.72 4.45
C ARG A 27 13.40 -10.88 5.11
N ALA A 28 13.58 -10.26 6.28
CA ALA A 28 14.83 -10.38 7.03
C ALA A 28 15.05 -11.80 7.58
N GLU A 29 14.01 -12.43 8.12
CA GLU A 29 14.09 -13.78 8.70
C GLU A 29 14.35 -14.87 7.65
N LEU A 30 13.76 -14.72 6.46
CA LEU A 30 13.84 -15.72 5.40
C LEU A 30 15.02 -15.53 4.44
N LEU A 31 15.81 -14.46 4.62
CA LEU A 31 16.95 -14.14 3.77
C LEU A 31 17.98 -15.29 3.72
N ALA A 32 18.29 -15.90 4.86
CA ALA A 32 19.26 -17.01 4.94
C ALA A 32 18.81 -18.27 4.19
N GLN A 33 17.50 -18.42 3.95
CA GLN A 33 16.94 -19.51 3.15
C GLN A 33 16.94 -19.19 1.64
N ASN A 34 17.31 -17.97 1.24
CA ASN A 34 17.15 -17.45 -0.12
C ASN A 34 15.67 -17.46 -0.58
N THR A 35 14.74 -17.23 0.34
CA THR A 35 13.31 -17.13 0.03
C THR A 35 12.95 -15.67 -0.22
N GLN A 36 12.42 -15.39 -1.40
CA GLN A 36 11.98 -14.04 -1.79
C GLN A 36 10.64 -13.70 -1.13
N VAL A 37 10.53 -12.48 -0.58
CA VAL A 37 9.30 -11.97 0.04
C VAL A 37 8.96 -10.60 -0.58
N ILE A 38 7.81 -10.55 -1.26
CA ILE A 38 7.36 -9.36 -2.00
C ILE A 38 6.10 -8.78 -1.36
N GLY A 39 6.12 -7.48 -1.10
CA GLY A 39 4.96 -6.69 -0.70
C GLY A 39 4.31 -6.03 -1.93
N VAL A 40 2.99 -6.20 -2.08
CA VAL A 40 2.21 -5.55 -3.13
C VAL A 40 1.23 -4.57 -2.49
N PHE A 41 1.35 -3.30 -2.84
CA PHE A 41 0.67 -2.18 -2.19
C PHE A 41 -0.23 -1.44 -3.18
N PRO A 42 -1.34 -2.04 -3.65
CA PRO A 42 -2.26 -1.37 -4.55
C PRO A 42 -3.06 -0.28 -3.81
N GLY A 43 -3.48 0.72 -4.57
CA GLY A 43 -4.57 1.62 -4.23
C GLY A 43 -5.92 0.90 -4.32
N LEU A 44 -6.93 1.57 -4.89
CA LEU A 44 -8.25 0.95 -5.06
C LEU A 44 -8.26 0.01 -6.28
N VAL A 45 -8.60 -1.25 -6.07
CA VAL A 45 -8.70 -2.26 -7.14
C VAL A 45 -10.17 -2.57 -7.42
N ASP A 46 -10.55 -2.72 -8.69
CA ASP A 46 -11.92 -3.02 -9.11
C ASP A 46 -12.31 -4.47 -8.78
N THR A 47 -12.72 -4.69 -7.54
CA THR A 47 -13.09 -5.98 -6.96
C THR A 47 -14.33 -5.80 -6.07
N ALA A 48 -14.93 -6.90 -5.62
CA ALA A 48 -16.05 -6.85 -4.70
C ALA A 48 -15.78 -6.01 -3.43
N MET A 49 -14.52 -5.97 -2.94
CA MET A 49 -14.11 -5.21 -1.75
C MET A 49 -14.28 -3.70 -1.92
N SER A 50 -14.14 -3.16 -3.14
CA SER A 50 -14.25 -1.72 -3.41
C SER A 50 -15.61 -1.32 -3.99
N THR A 51 -16.59 -2.22 -3.95
CA THR A 51 -17.95 -1.92 -4.44
C THR A 51 -18.53 -0.71 -3.71
N GLY A 52 -19.10 0.24 -4.45
CA GLY A 52 -19.68 1.46 -3.87
C GLY A 52 -18.69 2.57 -3.52
N VAL A 53 -17.38 2.38 -3.73
CA VAL A 53 -16.39 3.47 -3.63
C VAL A 53 -16.36 4.24 -4.96
N PRO A 54 -16.77 5.52 -5.01
CA PRO A 54 -16.91 6.31 -6.24
C PRO A 54 -15.59 6.98 -6.65
N LEU A 55 -14.49 6.23 -6.61
CA LEU A 55 -13.15 6.68 -6.97
C LEU A 55 -12.60 5.79 -8.08
N ASP A 56 -11.64 6.32 -8.83
CA ASP A 56 -10.96 5.57 -9.88
C ASP A 56 -10.30 4.30 -9.32
N LYS A 57 -10.41 3.21 -10.08
CA LYS A 57 -9.97 1.89 -9.65
C LYS A 57 -9.03 1.26 -10.68
N VAL A 58 -8.04 0.54 -10.16
CA VAL A 58 -7.09 -0.24 -10.92
C VAL A 58 -7.74 -1.56 -11.34
N ALA A 59 -7.55 -1.95 -12.60
CA ALA A 59 -7.99 -3.25 -13.07
C ALA A 59 -7.26 -4.39 -12.33
N PRO A 60 -7.95 -5.43 -11.82
CA PRO A 60 -7.31 -6.54 -11.10
C PRO A 60 -6.19 -7.23 -11.89
N ILE A 61 -6.36 -7.35 -13.21
CA ILE A 61 -5.37 -7.96 -14.09
C ILE A 61 -4.04 -7.19 -14.09
N ARG A 62 -4.08 -5.86 -13.94
CA ARG A 62 -2.89 -5.02 -13.90
C ARG A 62 -2.08 -5.30 -12.63
N VAL A 63 -2.75 -5.41 -11.48
CA VAL A 63 -2.13 -5.75 -10.19
C VAL A 63 -1.48 -7.13 -10.26
N ALA A 64 -2.20 -8.12 -10.81
CA ALA A 64 -1.67 -9.48 -10.95
C ALA A 64 -0.43 -9.53 -11.85
N GLN A 65 -0.45 -8.85 -13.00
CA GLN A 65 0.69 -8.79 -13.92
C GLN A 65 1.92 -8.17 -13.27
N LEU A 66 1.75 -7.04 -12.56
CA LEU A 66 2.86 -6.37 -11.89
C LEU A 66 3.42 -7.19 -10.71
N ALA A 67 2.56 -7.88 -9.97
CA ALA A 67 3.00 -8.78 -8.90
C ALA A 67 3.85 -9.93 -9.45
N LEU A 68 3.44 -10.55 -10.55
CA LEU A 68 4.22 -11.63 -11.19
C LEU A 68 5.55 -11.10 -11.76
N GLN A 69 5.54 -9.94 -12.41
CA GLN A 69 6.78 -9.31 -12.90
C GLN A 69 7.74 -8.99 -11.75
N ALA A 70 7.23 -8.61 -10.58
CA ALA A 70 8.06 -8.35 -9.42
C ALA A 70 8.74 -9.62 -8.90
N VAL A 71 8.04 -10.76 -8.92
CA VAL A 71 8.63 -12.07 -8.59
C VAL A 71 9.78 -12.39 -9.54
N GLU A 72 9.55 -12.26 -10.85
CA GLU A 72 10.55 -12.54 -11.90
C GLU A 72 11.80 -11.64 -11.78
N ASN A 73 11.62 -10.39 -11.37
CA ASN A 73 12.69 -9.39 -11.31
C ASN A 73 13.26 -9.14 -9.90
N ALA A 74 12.80 -9.88 -8.90
CA ALA A 74 13.15 -9.69 -7.49
C ALA A 74 12.93 -8.27 -6.97
N ILE A 75 11.80 -7.66 -7.35
CA ILE A 75 11.38 -6.36 -6.85
C ILE A 75 10.57 -6.58 -5.57
N GLU A 76 11.11 -6.12 -4.44
CA GLU A 76 10.57 -6.42 -3.12
C GLU A 76 9.29 -5.64 -2.76
N ASP A 77 9.16 -4.40 -3.23
CA ASP A 77 8.02 -3.52 -2.93
C ASP A 77 7.39 -3.03 -4.24
N VAL A 78 6.11 -3.36 -4.45
CA VAL A 78 5.38 -3.12 -5.70
C VAL A 78 4.22 -2.15 -5.47
N TYR A 79 4.20 -1.06 -6.22
CA TYR A 79 3.14 -0.07 -6.23
C TYR A 79 2.45 -0.10 -7.60
N PRO A 80 1.34 -0.86 -7.76
CA PRO A 80 0.82 -1.21 -9.07
C PRO A 80 -0.02 -0.11 -9.75
N ASP A 81 -0.09 1.08 -9.16
CA ASP A 81 -0.84 2.21 -9.69
C ASP A 81 -0.27 3.56 -9.27
N PRO A 82 -0.51 4.62 -10.07
CA PRO A 82 0.05 5.95 -9.81
C PRO A 82 -0.38 6.56 -8.47
N ILE A 83 -1.58 6.21 -7.98
CA ILE A 83 -2.08 6.72 -6.69
C ILE A 83 -1.29 6.09 -5.55
N ALA A 84 -1.07 4.77 -5.59
CA ALA A 84 -0.24 4.06 -4.63
C ALA A 84 1.20 4.58 -4.61
N GLU A 85 1.81 4.78 -5.79
CA GLU A 85 3.14 5.38 -5.92
C GLU A 85 3.19 6.78 -5.30
N GLN A 86 2.20 7.62 -5.60
CA GLN A 86 2.13 8.97 -5.07
C GLN A 86 2.00 8.95 -3.54
N VAL A 87 1.05 8.18 -2.99
CA VAL A 87 0.83 8.07 -1.55
C VAL A 87 2.08 7.57 -0.82
N PHE A 88 2.76 6.56 -1.34
CA PHE A 88 4.01 6.07 -0.75
C PHE A 88 5.15 7.09 -0.86
N SER A 89 5.24 7.83 -1.96
CA SER A 89 6.22 8.91 -2.09
C SER A 89 5.98 10.04 -1.08
N GLU A 90 4.70 10.36 -0.79
CA GLU A 90 4.32 11.36 0.20
C GLU A 90 4.63 10.89 1.63
N LEU A 91 4.51 9.59 1.92
CA LEU A 91 4.83 9.03 3.24
C LEU A 91 6.33 9.11 3.61
N ASN A 92 7.22 9.34 2.64
CA ASN A 92 8.62 9.68 2.90
C ASN A 92 8.83 11.12 3.39
N LYS A 93 7.80 11.97 3.32
CA LYS A 93 7.81 13.34 3.87
C LYS A 93 7.53 13.30 5.38
N PRO A 94 7.74 14.41 6.12
CA PRO A 94 7.39 14.48 7.53
C PRO A 94 5.93 14.09 7.76
N LEU A 95 5.68 13.11 8.63
CA LEU A 95 4.34 12.53 8.87
C LEU A 95 3.28 13.57 9.23
N LYS A 96 3.67 14.66 9.90
CA LYS A 96 2.76 15.78 10.22
C LYS A 96 2.25 16.54 9.01
N THR A 97 2.99 16.56 7.91
CA THR A 97 2.55 17.14 6.64
C THR A 97 1.52 16.23 5.97
N VAL A 98 1.78 14.92 5.98
CA VAL A 98 0.89 13.90 5.43
C VAL A 98 -0.43 13.85 6.20
N GLU A 99 -0.39 13.91 7.54
CA GLU A 99 -1.57 14.00 8.42
C GLU A 99 -2.49 15.17 8.02
N LYS A 100 -1.91 16.35 7.76
CA LYS A 100 -2.66 17.53 7.32
C LYS A 100 -3.25 17.38 5.92
N GLN A 101 -2.52 16.75 4.99
CA GLN A 101 -3.02 16.48 3.63
C GLN A 101 -4.21 15.51 3.67
N PHE A 102 -4.13 14.44 4.46
CA PHE A 102 -5.23 13.49 4.61
C PHE A 102 -6.43 14.07 5.36
N ALA A 103 -6.21 14.95 6.33
CA ALA A 103 -7.30 15.66 7.02
C ALA A 103 -8.19 16.45 6.04
N ALA A 104 -7.63 16.98 4.97
CA ALA A 104 -8.37 17.68 3.91
C ALA A 104 -9.20 16.74 3.00
N MET A 105 -8.94 15.42 3.05
CA MET A 105 -9.65 14.40 2.26
C MET A 105 -10.76 13.69 3.04
N LEU A 106 -10.84 13.89 4.35
CA LEU A 106 -11.92 13.35 5.17
C LEU A 106 -13.24 14.07 4.84
N PRO A 107 -14.38 13.35 4.83
CA PRO A 107 -15.67 13.99 4.67
C PRO A 107 -15.84 15.05 5.77
N GLN A 108 -16.19 16.28 5.39
CA GLN A 108 -16.58 17.27 6.38
C GLN A 108 -17.89 16.84 7.02
N SER A 109 -17.90 16.70 8.34
CA SER A 109 -19.13 16.50 9.10
C SER A 109 -20.10 17.63 8.75
N ALA A 110 -21.34 17.27 8.40
CA ALA A 110 -22.45 18.21 8.32
C ALA A 110 -22.83 18.73 9.72
#